data_AF-A0A7V9ABT5-F1
#
_entry.id   AF-A0A7V9ABT5-F1
#
_cell.length_a   1.000
_cell.length_b   1.000
_cell.length_c   1.000
_cell.angle_alpha   90.00
_cell.angle_beta   90.00
_cell.angle_gamma   90.00
#
_symmetry.space_group_name_H-M   'P 1'
#
loop_
_entity.id
_entity.type
_entity.pdbx_description
1 polymer ?
#
loop_
_entity_poly.entity_id
_entity_poly.type
_entity_poly.pdbx_seq_one_letter_code
_entity_poly.pdbx_strand_id
1 'polypeptide(L)'
;MDAMTVWQELEQRVSRLEEALARQTVVVEEEAVVQKVLSRLKALAAERRHQPRSAEDGLILTPPPPSSVVPLPPEPPPEGTILPMQTSQSQAEAGNIPPDTTASSHRLWSWLQSLADLRLVLAMYFDPHYRMSRLTQLGLLALVGLIVFDYFFFAVWFTVPFVSPILERLLIVIATLIAYKLIKLELIRYRRVRDYMSRWYNRPL
;
A
#
# COMPACT_ATOMS: atom_id res chain seq x y z
N MET A 1 -55.16 -2.13 5.43
CA MET A 1 -53.81 -2.12 4.83
C MET A 1 -53.21 -3.46 5.12
N ASP A 2 -52.97 -4.25 4.07
CA ASP A 2 -52.51 -5.64 4.23
C ASP A 2 -51.03 -5.66 4.61
N ALA A 3 -50.68 -6.51 5.57
CA ALA A 3 -49.29 -6.68 6.01
C ALA A 3 -48.34 -7.02 4.84
N MET A 4 -48.87 -7.64 3.79
CA MET A 4 -48.13 -8.01 2.59
C MET A 4 -47.68 -6.79 1.77
N THR A 5 -48.49 -5.73 1.68
CA THR A 5 -48.11 -4.52 0.93
C THR A 5 -47.07 -3.69 1.68
N VAL A 6 -47.16 -3.66 3.02
CA VAL A 6 -46.18 -2.98 3.89
C VAL A 6 -44.81 -3.66 3.79
N TRP A 7 -44.79 -5.00 3.74
CA TRP A 7 -43.55 -5.76 3.58
C TRP A 7 -42.86 -5.49 2.24
N GLN A 8 -43.63 -5.50 1.13
CA GLN A 8 -43.10 -5.21 -0.20
C GLN A 8 -42.53 -3.80 -0.32
N GLU A 9 -43.14 -2.82 0.34
CA GLU A 9 -42.64 -1.45 0.34
C GLU A 9 -41.32 -1.32 1.13
N LEU A 10 -41.20 -2.02 2.26
CA LEU A 10 -39.95 -2.07 3.04
C LEU A 10 -38.81 -2.71 2.24
N GLU A 11 -39.10 -3.83 1.56
CA GLU A 11 -38.11 -4.54 0.75
C GLU A 11 -37.62 -3.68 -0.43
N GLN A 12 -38.51 -2.94 -1.08
CA GLN A 12 -38.14 -1.96 -2.11
C GLN A 12 -37.28 -0.82 -1.57
N ARG A 13 -37.59 -0.30 -0.38
CA ARG A 13 -36.81 0.79 0.24
C ARG A 13 -35.42 0.32 0.64
N VAL A 14 -35.29 -0.88 1.21
CA VAL A 14 -33.99 -1.46 1.56
C VAL A 14 -33.16 -1.68 0.31
N SER A 15 -33.74 -2.24 -0.76
CA SER A 15 -33.02 -2.46 -2.02
C SER A 15 -32.51 -1.16 -2.66
N ARG A 16 -33.30 -0.07 -2.61
CA ARG A 16 -32.84 1.25 -3.06
C ARG A 16 -31.73 1.83 -2.18
N LEU A 17 -31.78 1.61 -0.88
CA LEU A 17 -30.74 2.09 0.04
C LEU A 17 -29.43 1.31 -0.14
N GLU A 18 -29.49 0.00 -0.34
CA GLU A 18 -28.32 -0.82 -0.67
C GLU A 18 -27.70 -0.40 -2.00
N GLU A 19 -28.53 -0.13 -3.02
CA GLU A 19 -28.04 0.35 -4.31
C GLU A 19 -27.42 1.75 -4.22
N ALA A 20 -28.01 2.66 -3.44
CA ALA A 20 -27.44 3.97 -3.18
C ALA A 20 -26.13 3.88 -2.38
N LEU A 21 -26.08 3.02 -1.36
CA LEU A 21 -24.89 2.82 -0.51
C LEU A 21 -23.74 2.20 -1.31
N ALA A 22 -24.03 1.22 -2.17
CA ALA A 22 -23.05 0.59 -3.06
C ALA A 22 -22.44 1.60 -4.06
N ARG A 23 -23.20 2.62 -4.46
CA ARG A 23 -22.69 3.72 -5.31
C ARG A 23 -21.89 4.76 -4.52
N GLN A 24 -22.11 4.90 -3.22
CA GLN A 24 -21.56 5.98 -2.41
C GLN A 24 -20.27 5.64 -1.66
N THR A 25 -20.02 4.36 -1.33
CA THR A 25 -19.08 4.01 -0.26
C THR A 25 -17.60 3.80 -0.62
N VAL A 26 -17.15 3.91 -1.88
CA VAL A 26 -15.75 3.53 -2.19
C VAL A 26 -14.91 4.59 -2.90
N VAL A 27 -15.49 5.61 -3.56
CA VAL A 27 -14.68 6.54 -4.39
C VAL A 27 -14.74 7.99 -3.89
N VAL A 28 -15.86 8.42 -3.31
CA VAL A 28 -16.07 9.84 -3.00
C VAL A 28 -15.32 10.31 -1.76
N GLU A 29 -15.14 9.43 -0.76
CA GLU A 29 -14.52 9.85 0.51
C GLU A 29 -13.00 9.93 0.42
N GLU A 30 -12.34 9.00 -0.29
CA GLU A 30 -10.90 9.04 -0.49
C GLU A 30 -10.49 10.25 -1.36
N GLU A 31 -11.24 10.53 -2.43
CA GLU A 31 -10.96 11.69 -3.28
C GLU A 31 -11.16 13.02 -2.55
N ALA A 32 -12.21 13.12 -1.72
CA ALA A 32 -12.44 14.32 -0.91
C ALA A 32 -11.34 14.54 0.14
N VAL A 33 -10.86 13.47 0.79
CA VAL A 33 -9.75 13.56 1.75
C VAL A 33 -8.45 13.92 1.03
N VAL A 34 -8.17 13.30 -0.12
CA VAL A 34 -6.98 13.60 -0.94
C VAL A 34 -7.00 15.05 -1.41
N GLN A 35 -8.14 15.55 -1.92
CA GLN A 35 -8.28 16.95 -2.33
C GLN A 35 -8.08 17.92 -1.16
N LYS A 36 -8.59 17.59 0.03
CA LYS A 36 -8.43 18.40 1.25
C LYS A 36 -6.98 18.44 1.74
N VAL A 37 -6.25 17.33 1.64
CA VAL A 37 -4.82 17.29 1.99
C VAL A 37 -3.99 18.07 0.96
N LEU A 38 -4.28 17.91 -0.34
CA LEU A 38 -3.60 18.64 -1.42
C LEU A 38 -3.81 20.15 -1.31
N SER A 39 -5.02 20.61 -1.02
CA SER A 39 -5.30 22.04 -0.85
C SER A 39 -4.57 22.60 0.37
N ARG A 40 -4.51 21.86 1.48
CA ARG A 40 -3.77 22.27 2.69
C ARG A 40 -2.26 22.34 2.46
N LEU A 41 -1.70 21.39 1.71
CA LEU A 41 -0.28 21.40 1.34
C LEU A 41 0.06 22.57 0.40
N LYS A 42 -0.80 22.87 -0.58
CA LYS A 42 -0.63 24.03 -1.46
C LYS A 42 -0.69 25.35 -0.68
N ALA A 43 -1.61 25.47 0.29
CA ALA A 43 -1.72 26.64 1.15
C ALA A 43 -0.44 26.85 2.00
N LEU A 44 0.05 25.79 2.64
CA LEU A 44 1.30 25.85 3.43
C LEU A 44 2.53 26.19 2.56
N ALA A 45 2.60 25.65 1.34
CA ALA A 45 3.68 25.96 0.41
C ALA A 45 3.65 27.43 -0.06
N ALA A 46 2.45 28.00 -0.24
CA ALA A 46 2.27 29.41 -0.57
C ALA A 46 2.65 30.32 0.60
N GLU A 47 2.25 29.96 1.82
CA GLU A 47 2.59 30.70 3.05
C GLU A 47 4.12 30.77 3.26
N ARG A 48 4.84 29.68 3.01
CA ARG A 48 6.31 29.64 3.13
C ARG A 48 7.05 30.51 2.11
N ARG A 49 6.44 30.77 0.95
CA ARG A 49 7.01 31.71 -0.07
C ARG A 49 6.79 33.16 0.32
N HIS A 50 5.75 33.44 1.11
CA HIS A 50 5.39 34.79 1.55
C HIS A 50 5.86 35.10 2.96
N GLN A 51 6.63 34.23 3.61
CA GLN A 51 7.36 34.58 4.81
C GLN A 51 8.65 35.31 4.38
N PRO A 52 8.67 36.66 4.33
CA PRO A 52 9.89 37.39 4.10
C PRO A 52 10.86 36.94 5.18
N ARG A 53 11.99 36.40 4.72
CA ARG A 53 13.15 36.05 5.52
C ARG A 53 13.54 37.35 6.23
N SER A 54 13.00 37.55 7.44
CA SER A 54 13.30 38.72 8.26
C SER A 54 14.78 38.65 8.51
N ALA A 55 15.46 39.56 7.82
CA ALA A 55 16.87 39.81 7.95
C ALA A 55 17.06 40.50 9.30
N GLU A 56 17.21 39.69 10.33
CA GLU A 56 17.76 40.05 11.65
C GLU A 56 18.44 38.76 12.16
N ASP A 57 19.64 38.74 12.73
CA ASP A 57 20.62 39.78 12.96
C ASP A 57 21.94 39.02 13.23
N GLY A 58 23.08 39.67 13.00
CA GLY A 58 24.36 38.99 12.88
C GLY A 58 24.88 38.27 14.13
N LEU A 59 25.78 37.30 13.91
CA LEU A 59 26.96 37.12 14.78
C LEU A 59 28.07 36.33 14.07
N ILE A 60 29.12 37.06 13.72
CA ILE A 60 30.55 36.69 13.72
C ILE A 60 30.99 35.55 12.78
N LEU A 61 31.67 35.97 11.71
CA LEU A 61 32.65 35.16 10.98
C LEU A 61 33.76 34.70 11.93
N THR A 62 33.84 33.40 12.18
CA THR A 62 35.09 32.74 12.60
C THR A 62 35.56 31.88 11.42
N PRO A 63 36.72 32.14 10.82
CA PRO A 63 37.23 31.32 9.73
C PRO A 63 37.59 29.91 10.26
N PRO A 64 37.12 28.83 9.63
CA PRO A 64 37.53 27.48 10.00
C PRO A 64 39.01 27.24 9.64
N PRO A 65 39.75 26.47 10.45
CA PRO A 65 41.13 26.10 10.13
C PRO A 65 41.18 25.21 8.88
N PRO A 66 42.30 25.22 8.13
CA PRO A 66 42.48 24.40 6.94
C PRO A 66 42.55 22.91 7.35
N SER A 67 41.41 22.23 7.25
CA SER A 67 41.38 20.77 7.36
C SER A 67 42.10 20.17 6.16
N SER A 68 43.22 19.50 6.43
CA SER A 68 43.94 18.64 5.50
C SER A 68 42.96 17.73 4.76
N VAL A 69 42.91 17.91 3.44
CA VAL A 69 42.19 17.05 2.51
C VAL A 69 42.92 15.71 2.47
N VAL A 70 42.53 14.80 3.37
CA VAL A 70 42.81 13.37 3.22
C VAL A 70 41.86 12.87 2.12
N PRO A 71 42.36 12.26 1.03
CA PRO A 71 41.49 11.64 0.03
C PRO A 71 40.77 10.47 0.70
N LEU A 72 39.54 10.71 1.14
CA LEU A 72 38.70 9.68 1.73
C LEU A 72 38.30 8.73 0.60
N PRO A 73 38.48 7.40 0.74
CA PRO A 73 37.91 6.42 -0.16
C PRO A 73 36.41 6.68 -0.35
N PRO A 74 35.83 6.42 -1.54
CA PRO A 74 34.41 6.67 -1.80
C PRO A 74 33.58 5.98 -0.72
N GLU A 75 32.99 6.80 0.15
CA GLU A 75 32.20 6.35 1.29
C GLU A 75 31.02 5.51 0.74
N PRO A 76 30.84 4.27 1.21
CA PRO A 76 29.68 3.48 0.82
C PRO A 76 28.43 4.27 1.21
N PRO A 77 27.44 4.41 0.30
CA PRO A 77 26.27 5.23 0.55
C PRO A 77 25.60 4.77 1.85
N PRO A 78 25.27 5.70 2.77
CA PRO A 78 24.77 5.35 4.10
C PRO A 78 23.54 4.45 3.98
N GLU A 79 23.69 3.21 4.45
CA GLU A 79 22.60 2.26 4.65
C GLU A 79 21.59 2.86 5.63
N GLY A 80 20.56 3.53 5.11
CA GLY A 80 19.43 3.97 5.94
C GLY A 80 18.90 5.37 5.72
N THR A 81 19.42 6.16 4.77
CA THR A 81 18.73 7.39 4.37
C THR A 81 17.50 7.03 3.56
N ILE A 82 16.38 6.85 4.26
CA ILE A 82 15.04 6.75 3.69
C ILE A 82 14.72 8.15 3.13
N LEU A 83 15.18 8.43 1.91
CA LEU A 83 14.70 9.60 1.17
C LEU A 83 13.18 9.44 1.09
N PRO A 84 12.38 10.46 1.49
CA PRO A 84 10.95 10.46 1.26
C PRO A 84 10.77 10.45 -0.25
N MET A 85 10.60 9.24 -0.79
CA MET A 85 10.32 8.99 -2.18
C MET A 85 8.94 9.58 -2.40
N GLN A 86 8.90 10.82 -2.88
CA GLN A 86 7.74 11.33 -3.59
C GLN A 86 7.51 10.32 -4.69
N THR A 87 6.56 9.42 -4.47
CA THR A 87 5.99 8.61 -5.52
C THR A 87 5.42 9.62 -6.50
N SER A 88 6.20 9.98 -7.51
CA SER A 88 5.71 10.58 -8.74
C SER A 88 4.82 9.51 -9.36
N GLN A 89 3.62 9.33 -8.80
CA GLN A 89 2.48 8.93 -9.59
C GLN A 89 2.45 9.97 -10.71
N SER A 90 2.90 9.53 -11.88
CA SER A 90 2.64 10.17 -13.15
C SER A 90 1.12 10.24 -13.26
N GLN A 91 0.56 11.28 -12.64
CA GLN A 91 -0.80 11.75 -12.86
C GLN A 91 -0.72 12.44 -14.21
N ALA A 92 -0.67 11.62 -15.27
CA ALA A 92 -0.84 12.07 -16.63
C ALA A 92 -2.11 12.93 -16.66
N GLU A 93 -1.96 14.11 -17.25
CA GLU A 93 -2.98 15.13 -17.37
C GLU A 93 -4.35 14.52 -17.71
N ALA A 94 -5.29 14.71 -16.79
CA ALA A 94 -6.71 14.47 -17.01
C ALA A 94 -7.24 15.53 -18.00
N GLY A 95 -6.90 15.38 -19.27
CA GLY A 95 -7.61 16.01 -20.37
C GLY A 95 -8.92 15.26 -20.58
N ASN A 96 -10.05 15.89 -20.25
CA ASN A 96 -11.44 15.54 -20.58
C ASN A 96 -11.60 14.32 -21.51
N ILE A 97 -11.72 13.12 -20.92
CA ILE A 97 -12.18 11.93 -21.64
C ILE A 97 -13.69 11.79 -21.35
N PRO A 98 -14.54 11.66 -22.39
CA PRO A 98 -16.00 11.57 -22.23
C PRO A 98 -16.42 10.34 -21.42
N PRO A 99 -17.56 10.42 -20.71
CA PRO A 99 -18.05 9.36 -19.84
C PRO A 99 -18.77 8.27 -20.64
N ASP A 100 -18.03 7.40 -21.32
CA ASP A 100 -18.64 6.28 -22.06
C ASP A 100 -18.15 4.90 -21.60
N THR A 101 -18.98 4.29 -20.75
CA THR A 101 -19.49 2.91 -20.90
C THR A 101 -18.49 1.78 -21.25
N THR A 102 -17.59 1.42 -20.32
CA THR A 102 -16.86 0.13 -20.37
C THR A 102 -16.86 -0.64 -19.04
N ALA A 103 -18.00 -0.73 -18.35
CA ALA A 103 -18.10 -1.36 -17.03
C ALA A 103 -17.75 -2.87 -17.00
N SER A 104 -17.75 -3.58 -18.14
CA SER A 104 -17.49 -5.03 -18.21
C SER A 104 -16.03 -5.42 -18.51
N SER A 105 -15.18 -4.50 -18.97
CA SER A 105 -13.78 -4.80 -19.33
C SER A 105 -12.84 -4.87 -18.10
N HIS A 106 -13.29 -4.36 -16.95
CA HIS A 106 -12.47 -4.27 -15.75
C HIS A 106 -12.13 -5.63 -15.10
N ARG A 107 -12.95 -6.68 -15.34
CA ARG A 107 -12.74 -7.99 -14.70
C ARG A 107 -11.56 -8.77 -15.30
N LEU A 108 -11.38 -8.71 -16.62
CA LEU A 108 -10.22 -9.30 -17.28
C LEU A 108 -8.94 -8.50 -16.94
N TRP A 109 -9.07 -7.17 -16.87
CA TRP A 109 -7.97 -6.30 -16.48
C TRP A 109 -7.48 -6.55 -15.05
N SER A 110 -8.39 -6.72 -14.08
CA SER A 110 -8.01 -7.00 -12.69
C SER A 110 -7.36 -8.37 -12.52
N TRP A 111 -7.78 -9.36 -13.31
CA TRP A 111 -7.16 -10.68 -13.32
C TRP A 111 -5.74 -10.64 -13.91
N LEU A 112 -5.56 -9.96 -15.05
CA LEU A 112 -4.24 -9.71 -15.64
C LEU A 112 -3.30 -8.99 -14.66
N GLN A 113 -3.81 -8.00 -13.92
CA GLN A 113 -3.05 -7.29 -12.90
C GLN A 113 -2.63 -8.23 -11.76
N SER A 114 -3.52 -9.10 -11.30
CA SER A 114 -3.24 -10.08 -10.26
C SER A 114 -2.20 -11.11 -10.71
N LEU A 115 -2.25 -11.51 -11.98
CA LEU A 115 -1.28 -12.44 -12.58
C LEU A 115 0.09 -11.78 -12.76
N ALA A 116 0.13 -10.49 -13.10
CA ALA A 116 1.36 -9.69 -13.12
C ALA A 116 1.97 -9.57 -11.72
N ASP A 117 1.15 -9.32 -10.69
CA ASP A 117 1.61 -9.27 -9.30
C ASP A 117 2.11 -10.65 -8.83
N LEU A 118 1.40 -11.73 -9.15
CA LEU A 118 1.85 -13.11 -8.83
C LEU A 118 3.18 -13.44 -9.50
N ARG A 119 3.33 -13.10 -10.78
CA ARG A 119 4.61 -13.25 -11.49
C ARG A 119 5.72 -12.46 -10.83
N LEU A 120 5.43 -11.28 -10.28
CA LEU A 120 6.39 -10.46 -9.55
C LEU A 120 6.77 -11.09 -8.21
N VAL A 121 5.81 -11.69 -7.47
CA VAL A 121 6.08 -12.46 -6.25
C VAL A 121 7.00 -13.64 -6.56
N LEU A 122 6.72 -14.39 -7.63
CA LEU A 122 7.56 -15.51 -8.04
C LEU A 122 8.97 -15.04 -8.42
N ALA A 123 9.09 -13.97 -9.19
CA ALA A 123 10.40 -13.39 -9.53
C ALA A 123 11.17 -12.95 -8.27
N MET A 124 10.48 -12.39 -7.28
CA MET A 124 11.08 -12.02 -5.98
C MET A 124 11.57 -13.25 -5.20
N TYR A 125 10.85 -14.36 -5.23
CA TYR A 125 11.24 -15.60 -4.56
C TYR A 125 12.49 -16.24 -5.19
N PHE A 126 12.61 -16.16 -6.52
CA PHE A 126 13.74 -16.71 -7.27
C PHE A 126 14.90 -15.74 -7.45
N ASP A 127 14.84 -14.52 -6.91
CA ASP A 127 15.96 -13.58 -6.97
C ASP A 127 16.94 -13.86 -5.81
N PRO A 128 18.12 -14.46 -6.07
CA PRO A 128 19.08 -14.81 -5.03
C PRO A 128 19.70 -13.57 -4.34
N HIS A 129 19.62 -12.40 -4.97
CA HIS A 129 20.13 -11.16 -4.39
C HIS A 129 19.11 -10.49 -3.46
N TYR A 130 17.84 -10.92 -3.52
CA TYR A 130 16.79 -10.34 -2.69
C TYR A 130 16.80 -10.94 -1.28
N ARG A 131 17.20 -10.13 -0.29
CA ARG A 131 17.12 -10.47 1.13
C ARG A 131 15.76 -10.07 1.69
N MET A 132 14.89 -11.04 1.94
CA MET A 132 13.60 -10.81 2.60
C MET A 132 13.76 -10.09 3.94
N SER A 133 12.79 -9.24 4.26
CA SER A 133 12.70 -8.62 5.59
C SER A 133 12.64 -9.69 6.69
N ARG A 134 13.35 -9.49 7.80
CA ARG A 134 13.21 -10.35 9.00
C ARG A 134 11.78 -10.42 9.49
N LEU A 135 11.03 -9.32 9.38
CA LEU A 135 9.60 -9.28 9.74
C LEU A 135 8.77 -10.19 8.84
N THR A 136 9.06 -10.20 7.53
CA THR A 136 8.35 -11.05 6.57
C THR A 136 8.72 -12.52 6.76
N GLN A 137 9.99 -12.82 7.06
CA GLN A 137 10.44 -14.17 7.43
C GLN A 137 9.74 -14.67 8.70
N LEU A 138 9.73 -13.87 9.77
CA LEU A 138 9.03 -14.20 11.01
C LEU A 138 7.51 -14.31 10.79
N GLY A 139 6.93 -13.42 9.99
CA GLY A 139 5.51 -13.45 9.65
C GLY A 139 5.13 -14.69 8.85
N LEU A 140 5.98 -15.13 7.92
CA LEU A 140 5.76 -16.34 7.13
C LEU A 140 5.94 -17.61 7.99
N LEU A 141 6.92 -17.62 8.88
CA LEU A 141 7.09 -18.69 9.87
C LEU A 141 5.89 -18.77 10.82
N ALA A 142 5.42 -17.62 11.32
CA ALA A 142 4.22 -17.53 12.15
C ALA A 142 2.97 -17.98 11.41
N LEU A 143 2.84 -17.66 10.11
CA LEU A 143 1.73 -18.10 9.27
C LEU A 143 1.73 -19.63 9.12
N VAL A 144 2.88 -20.23 8.83
CA VAL A 144 3.02 -21.69 8.77
C VAL A 144 2.69 -22.32 10.11
N GLY A 145 3.23 -21.76 11.20
CA GLY A 145 2.92 -22.20 12.55
C GLY A 145 1.44 -22.11 12.89
N LEU A 146 0.76 -21.04 12.45
CA LEU A 146 -0.68 -20.84 12.64
C LEU A 146 -1.50 -21.89 11.89
N ILE A 147 -1.14 -22.24 10.65
CA ILE A 147 -1.84 -23.28 9.86
C ILE A 147 -1.65 -24.66 10.49
N VAL A 148 -0.43 -24.98 10.93
CA VAL A 148 -0.15 -26.25 11.61
C VAL A 148 -0.90 -26.29 12.94
N PHE A 149 -0.86 -25.19 13.71
CA PHE A 149 -1.58 -25.07 14.98
C PHE A 149 -3.08 -25.22 14.79
N ASP A 150 -3.67 -24.57 13.78
CA ASP A 150 -5.08 -24.69 13.41
C ASP A 150 -5.47 -26.15 13.17
N TYR A 151 -4.69 -26.86 12.35
CA TYR A 151 -4.90 -28.28 12.09
C TYR A 151 -4.87 -29.12 13.38
N PHE A 152 -3.85 -28.95 14.23
CA PHE A 152 -3.75 -29.72 15.48
C PHE A 152 -4.82 -29.33 16.51
N PHE A 153 -5.14 -28.05 16.61
CA PHE A 153 -6.10 -27.52 17.58
C PHE A 153 -7.50 -28.05 17.29
N PHE A 154 -7.96 -27.96 16.04
CA PHE A 154 -9.27 -28.49 15.66
C PHE A 154 -9.30 -30.02 15.57
N ALA A 155 -8.23 -30.67 15.10
CA ALA A 155 -8.20 -32.13 15.02
C ALA A 155 -8.16 -32.82 16.39
N VAL A 156 -7.44 -32.27 17.38
CA VAL A 156 -7.20 -32.94 18.66
C VAL A 156 -8.11 -32.43 19.78
N TRP A 157 -8.37 -31.13 19.85
CA TRP A 157 -9.03 -30.51 21.02
C TRP A 157 -10.52 -30.20 20.79
N PHE A 158 -10.94 -29.92 19.56
CA PHE A 158 -12.30 -29.48 19.25
C PHE A 158 -13.07 -30.48 18.37
N THR A 159 -13.62 -31.53 18.97
CA THR A 159 -14.44 -32.55 18.29
C THR A 159 -15.90 -32.14 18.06
N VAL A 160 -16.28 -30.88 18.28
CA VAL A 160 -17.66 -30.42 18.11
C VAL A 160 -17.99 -30.31 16.62
N PRO A 161 -18.89 -31.14 16.07
CA PRO A 161 -19.02 -31.34 14.62
C PRO A 161 -19.50 -30.13 13.83
N PHE A 162 -20.19 -29.17 14.48
CA PHE A 162 -20.75 -27.99 13.78
C PHE A 162 -19.90 -26.73 13.95
N VAL A 163 -19.23 -26.55 15.10
CA VAL A 163 -18.49 -25.31 15.40
C VAL A 163 -17.07 -25.36 14.83
N SER A 164 -16.44 -26.55 14.86
CA SER A 164 -15.09 -26.76 14.32
C SER A 164 -14.93 -26.28 12.87
N PRO A 165 -15.77 -26.70 11.90
CA PRO A 165 -15.56 -26.30 10.50
C PRO A 165 -15.75 -24.80 10.28
N ILE A 166 -16.59 -24.11 11.07
CA ILE A 166 -16.81 -22.67 10.92
C ILE A 166 -15.58 -21.89 11.40
N LEU A 167 -15.06 -22.25 12.58
CA LEU A 167 -13.89 -21.59 13.15
C LEU A 167 -12.61 -21.85 12.33
N GLU A 168 -12.42 -23.09 11.86
CA GLU A 168 -11.31 -23.45 10.96
C GLU A 168 -11.34 -22.55 9.70
N ARG A 169 -12.50 -22.42 9.05
CA ARG A 169 -12.65 -21.55 7.87
C ARG A 169 -12.37 -20.09 8.19
N LEU A 170 -12.86 -19.59 9.34
CA LEU A 170 -12.62 -18.22 9.78
C LEU A 170 -11.12 -17.97 10.00
N LEU A 171 -10.43 -18.91 10.64
CA LEU A 171 -9.00 -18.80 10.93
C LEU A 171 -8.17 -18.83 9.63
N ILE A 172 -8.50 -19.72 8.68
CA ILE A 172 -7.88 -19.74 7.35
C ILE A 172 -8.09 -18.41 6.61
N VAL A 173 -9.29 -17.82 6.67
CA VAL A 173 -9.57 -16.52 6.04
C VAL A 173 -8.70 -15.43 6.67
N ILE A 174 -8.61 -15.37 8.00
CA ILE A 174 -7.78 -14.41 8.73
C ILE A 174 -6.29 -14.60 8.36
N ALA A 175 -5.80 -15.84 8.38
CA ALA A 175 -4.44 -16.17 7.98
C ALA A 175 -4.14 -15.73 6.55
N THR A 176 -5.08 -15.96 5.63
CA THR A 176 -4.96 -15.54 4.22
C THR A 176 -4.87 -14.02 4.08
N LEU A 177 -5.67 -13.27 4.84
CA LEU A 177 -5.62 -11.80 4.85
C LEU A 177 -4.27 -11.28 5.40
N ILE A 178 -3.74 -11.91 6.45
CA ILE A 178 -2.43 -11.59 7.01
C ILE A 178 -1.33 -11.88 5.98
N ALA A 179 -1.37 -13.06 5.35
CA ALA A 179 -0.44 -13.45 4.29
C ALA A 179 -0.46 -12.44 3.13
N TYR A 180 -1.66 -12.06 2.68
CA TYR A 180 -1.83 -11.05 1.64
C TYR A 180 -1.23 -9.69 2.02
N LYS A 181 -1.44 -9.23 3.25
CA LYS A 181 -0.85 -7.98 3.75
C LYS A 181 0.68 -8.05 3.81
N LEU A 182 1.24 -9.16 4.29
CA LEU A 182 2.70 -9.39 4.32
C LEU A 182 3.30 -9.37 2.91
N ILE A 183 2.69 -10.09 1.97
CA ILE A 183 3.14 -10.13 0.58
C ILE A 183 3.08 -8.73 -0.05
N LYS A 184 1.99 -7.98 0.16
CA LYS A 184 1.86 -6.61 -0.36
C LYS A 184 2.95 -5.67 0.14
N LEU A 185 3.27 -5.73 1.43
CA LEU A 185 4.32 -4.91 2.02
C LEU A 185 5.68 -5.24 1.40
N GLU A 186 5.99 -6.53 1.24
CA GLU A 186 7.24 -6.97 0.64
C GLU A 186 7.32 -6.63 -0.85
N LEU A 187 6.19 -6.70 -1.57
CA LEU A 187 6.11 -6.32 -2.98
C LEU A 187 6.50 -4.85 -3.21
N ILE A 188 5.99 -3.95 -2.37
CA ILE A 188 6.30 -2.52 -2.43
C ILE A 188 7.79 -2.31 -2.18
N ARG A 189 8.38 -3.03 -1.21
CA ARG A 189 9.80 -2.98 -0.93
C ARG A 189 10.64 -3.49 -2.10
N TYR A 190 10.27 -4.63 -2.67
CA TYR A 190 10.95 -5.23 -3.82
C TYR A 190 10.94 -4.31 -5.04
N ARG A 191 9.80 -3.69 -5.37
CA ARG A 191 9.72 -2.68 -6.44
C ARG A 191 10.69 -1.52 -6.21
N ARG A 192 10.78 -0.98 -5.00
CA ARG A 192 11.75 0.09 -4.68
C ARG A 192 13.20 -0.35 -4.87
N VAL A 193 13.55 -1.57 -4.43
CA VAL A 193 14.91 -2.11 -4.60
C VAL A 193 15.23 -2.29 -6.07
N ARG A 194 14.30 -2.83 -6.85
CA ARG A 194 14.46 -3.01 -8.30
C ARG A 194 14.58 -1.67 -9.04
N ASP A 195 13.77 -0.68 -8.69
CA ASP A 195 13.84 0.69 -9.24
C ASP A 195 15.12 1.43 -8.84
N TYR A 196 15.72 1.06 -7.71
CA TYR A 196 17.02 1.55 -7.29
C TYR A 196 18.12 0.93 -8.15
N MET A 197 18.14 -0.40 -8.27
CA MET A 197 19.14 -1.12 -9.08
C MET A 197 19.13 -0.70 -10.55
N SER A 198 17.95 -0.49 -11.14
CA SER A 198 17.83 -0.05 -12.53
C SER A 198 18.41 1.35 -12.77
N ARG A 199 18.35 2.25 -11.78
CA ARG A 199 18.96 3.58 -11.87
C ARG A 199 20.49 3.53 -11.84
N TRP A 200 21.06 2.64 -11.05
CA TRP A 200 22.53 2.50 -10.97
C TRP A 200 23.10 1.86 -12.22
N TYR A 201 22.43 0.84 -12.76
CA TYR A 201 22.89 0.17 -13.97
C TYR A 201 22.89 1.08 -15.21
N ASN A 202 21.99 2.07 -15.26
CA ASN A 202 21.84 2.97 -16.40
C ASN A 202 22.72 4.23 -16.34
N ARG A 203 23.62 4.38 -15.36
CA ARG A 203 24.59 5.50 -15.36
C ARG A 203 25.74 5.17 -16.34
N PRO A 204 25.92 5.92 -17.44
CA PRO A 204 27.09 5.76 -18.28
C PRO A 204 28.35 6.11 -17.48
N LEU A 205 29.36 5.24 -17.57
CA LEU A 205 30.70 5.42 -16.98
C LEU A 205 31.45 6.58 -17.66
#